data_AF-A0A660CI70-F1
#
_entry.id   AF-A0A660CI70-F1
#
_cell.length_a   1.000
_cell.length_b   1.000
_cell.length_c   1.000
_cell.angle_alpha   90.00
_cell.angle_beta   90.00
_cell.angle_gamma   90.00
#
_symmetry.space_group_name_H-M   'P 1'
#
loop_
_entity.id
_entity.type
_entity.pdbx_description
1 polymer ?
#
loop_
_entity_poly.entity_id
_entity_poly.type
_entity_poly.pdbx_seq_one_letter_code
_entity_poly.pdbx_strand_id
1 'polypeptide(L)'
;MLDQLVELVQVLDHDDVLLPHALRTLIPHFDNPQVGWACGQADDLLPDGTRTSYESAMPFGTIGAGAVNSWAIDHEANWPVHCAALMMRTDLVRAAGGWAASPIDEDIIMFAALSELAAGYNDEAVTWLYRIHEQQTHKTDMSRLHSQTGRTIALQRIQALSRVGLNVNGQPTPVRNFEAQAGDAAKYNVAPGTSWWK
;
A
#
# COMPACT_ATOMS: atom_id res chain seq x y z
N MET A 1 -24.29 -5.72 23.13
CA MET A 1 -23.43 -5.93 21.94
C MET A 1 -22.04 -6.11 22.49
N LEU A 2 -21.42 -7.26 22.28
CA LEU A 2 -20.01 -7.42 22.61
C LEU A 2 -19.24 -6.39 21.77
N ASP A 3 -18.46 -5.51 22.41
CA ASP A 3 -17.44 -4.73 21.74
C ASP A 3 -16.57 -5.73 20.97
N GLN A 4 -16.80 -5.85 19.66
CA GLN A 4 -15.94 -6.66 18.82
C GLN A 4 -14.60 -5.94 18.79
N LEU A 5 -13.64 -6.47 19.55
CA LEU A 5 -12.25 -6.06 19.47
C LEU A 5 -11.83 -6.11 17.99
N VAL A 6 -11.42 -4.95 17.48
CA VAL A 6 -10.90 -4.87 16.12
C VAL A 6 -9.51 -5.49 16.11
N GLU A 7 -9.33 -6.60 15.39
CA GLU A 7 -8.01 -7.18 15.16
C GLU A 7 -7.30 -6.43 14.03
N LEU A 8 -6.16 -5.81 14.34
CA LEU A 8 -5.34 -5.07 13.38
C LEU A 8 -3.97 -5.74 13.20
N VAL A 9 -3.43 -5.64 12.00
CA VAL A 9 -2.05 -5.99 11.68
C VAL A 9 -1.30 -4.72 11.26
N GLN A 10 -0.11 -4.53 11.80
CA GLN A 10 0.83 -3.47 11.40
C GLN A 10 1.98 -4.11 10.66
N VAL A 11 2.27 -3.62 9.45
CA VAL A 11 3.46 -3.99 8.69
C VAL A 11 4.66 -3.20 9.20
N LEU A 12 5.81 -3.86 9.29
CA LEU A 12 7.09 -3.22 9.56
C LEU A 12 8.18 -4.08 8.92
N ASP A 13 8.88 -3.50 7.95
CA ASP A 13 10.07 -4.12 7.38
C ASP A 13 11.22 -4.11 8.41
N HIS A 14 12.04 -5.16 8.38
CA HIS A 14 13.05 -5.40 9.41
C HIS A 14 14.14 -4.32 9.50
N ASP A 15 14.38 -3.61 8.40
CA ASP A 15 15.36 -2.57 8.20
C ASP A 15 14.78 -1.17 8.45
N ASP A 16 13.48 -1.05 8.71
CA ASP A 16 12.81 0.23 8.91
C ASP A 16 12.60 0.59 10.38
N VAL A 17 12.00 1.76 10.63
CA VAL A 17 11.67 2.23 11.97
C VAL A 17 10.24 2.73 12.03
N LEU A 18 9.41 2.09 12.85
CA LEU A 18 8.11 2.62 13.24
C LEU A 18 8.29 3.67 14.35
N LEU A 19 7.69 4.85 14.19
CA LEU A 19 7.81 5.91 15.19
C LEU A 19 6.97 5.60 16.44
N PRO A 20 7.37 6.05 17.65
CA PRO A 20 6.70 5.66 18.90
C PRO A 20 5.20 5.97 18.98
N HIS A 21 4.73 6.96 18.21
CA HIS A 21 3.33 7.37 18.19
C HIS A 21 2.52 6.73 17.05
N ALA A 22 3.15 5.97 16.14
CA ALA A 22 2.52 5.45 14.92
C ALA A 22 1.23 4.67 15.19
N LEU A 23 1.27 3.70 16.11
CA LEU A 23 0.10 2.89 16.45
C LEU A 23 -1.02 3.74 17.07
N ARG A 24 -0.66 4.65 18.00
CA ARG A 24 -1.61 5.57 18.63
C ARG A 24 -2.27 6.49 17.60
N THR A 25 -1.55 6.87 16.56
CA THR A 25 -2.06 7.72 15.48
C THR A 25 -3.01 6.95 14.57
N LEU A 26 -2.64 5.73 14.14
CA LEU A 26 -3.39 5.02 13.10
C LEU A 26 -4.58 4.20 13.61
N ILE A 27 -4.51 3.63 14.81
CA ILE A 27 -5.57 2.76 15.37
C ILE A 27 -6.95 3.46 15.40
N PRO A 28 -7.09 4.73 15.85
CA PRO A 28 -8.39 5.39 15.92
C PRO A 28 -9.14 5.48 14.59
N HIS A 29 -8.45 5.46 13.45
CA HIS A 29 -9.11 5.51 12.13
C HIS A 29 -9.98 4.28 11.85
N PHE A 30 -9.73 3.17 12.54
CA PHE A 30 -10.51 1.93 12.45
C PHE A 30 -11.78 1.94 13.30
N ASP A 31 -12.07 3.00 14.05
CA ASP A 31 -13.39 3.22 14.65
C ASP A 31 -14.47 3.36 13.55
N ASN A 32 -14.06 3.80 12.34
CA ASN A 32 -14.89 3.71 11.16
C ASN A 32 -14.85 2.28 10.57
N PRO A 33 -15.97 1.52 10.55
CA PRO A 33 -16.01 0.15 10.04
C PRO A 33 -15.73 0.03 8.52
N GLN A 34 -15.82 1.13 7.77
CA GLN A 34 -15.49 1.15 6.34
C GLN A 34 -13.98 1.22 6.06
N VAL A 35 -13.19 1.74 7.01
CA VAL A 35 -11.73 1.82 6.88
C VAL A 35 -11.14 0.42 7.07
N GLY A 36 -10.61 -0.14 5.99
CA GLY A 36 -9.95 -1.45 5.94
C GLY A 36 -8.43 -1.37 6.09
N TRP A 37 -7.85 -0.19 5.82
CA TRP A 37 -6.41 0.07 5.91
C TRP A 37 -6.12 1.52 6.27
N ALA A 38 -4.95 1.78 6.85
CA ALA A 38 -4.45 3.11 7.12
C ALA A 38 -2.94 3.16 6.92
N CYS A 39 -2.43 4.30 6.48
CA CYS A 39 -1.02 4.65 6.46
C CYS A 39 -0.84 6.06 7.01
N GLY A 40 0.31 6.34 7.63
CA GLY A 40 0.75 7.72 7.84
C GLY A 40 1.81 8.11 6.81
N GLN A 41 2.27 9.36 6.88
CA GLN A 41 3.41 9.81 6.11
C GLN A 41 4.71 9.13 6.52
N ALA A 42 5.69 9.25 5.63
CA ALA A 42 7.00 8.62 5.72
C ALA A 42 8.11 9.63 5.50
N ASP A 43 9.23 9.43 6.20
CA ASP A 43 10.50 10.05 5.85
C ASP A 43 11.50 8.98 5.43
N ASP A 44 12.29 9.25 4.40
CA ASP A 44 13.55 8.53 4.16
C ASP A 44 14.51 8.85 5.29
N LEU A 45 15.04 7.83 5.98
CA LEU A 45 16.13 7.94 6.94
C LEU A 45 17.46 7.63 6.22
N LEU A 46 18.27 8.68 6.02
CA LEU A 46 19.54 8.59 5.33
C LEU A 46 20.66 8.00 6.22
N PRO A 47 21.75 7.47 5.64
CA PRO A 47 22.86 6.88 6.41
C PRO A 47 23.52 7.82 7.42
N ASP A 48 23.45 9.13 7.21
CA ASP A 48 23.97 10.16 8.12
C ASP A 48 22.98 10.52 9.26
N GLY A 49 21.82 9.87 9.30
CA GLY A 49 20.76 10.09 10.29
C GLY A 49 19.80 11.23 9.96
N THR A 50 20.02 11.94 8.85
CA THR A 50 19.08 12.97 8.38
C THR A 50 17.82 12.35 7.78
N ARG A 51 16.76 13.16 7.69
CA ARG A 51 15.45 12.74 7.18
C ARG A 51 15.04 13.56 5.98
N THR A 52 14.48 12.90 4.97
CA THR A 52 13.85 13.55 3.82
C THR A 52 12.41 13.11 3.71
N SER A 53 11.47 14.05 3.83
CA SER A 53 10.05 13.71 3.76
C SER A 53 9.63 13.31 2.36
N TYR A 54 8.82 12.27 2.29
CA TYR A 54 8.13 11.86 1.07
C TYR A 54 6.87 12.70 0.91
N GLU A 55 6.60 13.22 -0.29
CA GLU A 55 5.32 13.84 -0.56
C GLU A 55 4.24 12.77 -0.76
N SER A 56 2.98 13.03 -0.42
CA SER A 56 1.91 12.09 -0.70
C SER A 56 1.31 12.31 -2.09
N ALA A 57 1.22 11.26 -2.92
CA ALA A 57 0.45 11.33 -4.18
C ALA A 57 -1.07 11.27 -3.95
N MET A 58 -1.50 10.69 -2.83
CA MET A 58 -2.90 10.61 -2.43
C MET A 58 -3.24 11.74 -1.46
N PRO A 59 -4.47 12.28 -1.47
CA PRO A 59 -4.88 13.26 -0.48
C PRO A 59 -4.83 12.67 0.94
N PHE A 60 -4.63 13.54 1.94
CA PHE A 60 -4.81 13.17 3.33
C PHE A 60 -6.29 12.99 3.67
N GLY A 61 -6.58 12.08 4.61
CA GLY A 61 -7.92 11.69 5.03
C GLY A 61 -8.40 10.37 4.39
N THR A 62 -9.71 10.20 4.33
CA THR A 62 -10.34 8.97 3.82
C THR A 62 -10.09 8.82 2.32
N ILE A 63 -9.60 7.65 1.92
CA ILE A 63 -9.41 7.25 0.53
C ILE A 63 -10.48 6.22 0.18
N GLY A 64 -11.31 6.50 -0.82
CA GLY A 64 -12.37 5.57 -1.22
C GLY A 64 -11.85 4.21 -1.69
N ALA A 65 -12.65 3.15 -1.51
CA ALA A 65 -12.34 1.83 -2.05
C ALA A 65 -12.06 1.92 -3.55
N GLY A 66 -10.95 1.32 -3.98
CA GLY A 66 -10.45 1.32 -5.34
C GLY A 66 -9.77 2.59 -5.82
N ALA A 67 -9.76 3.69 -5.05
CA ALA A 67 -9.17 4.96 -5.50
C ALA A 67 -7.65 4.84 -5.74
N VAL A 68 -6.93 4.13 -4.86
CA VAL A 68 -5.50 3.87 -5.03
C VAL A 68 -5.23 3.04 -6.30
N ASN A 69 -6.08 2.06 -6.59
CA ASN A 69 -5.94 1.21 -7.77
C ASN A 69 -6.26 1.99 -9.06
N SER A 70 -7.24 2.89 -9.04
CA SER A 70 -7.49 3.79 -10.17
C SER A 70 -6.28 4.66 -10.45
N TRP A 71 -5.68 5.24 -9.40
CA TRP A 71 -4.42 5.96 -9.53
C TRP A 71 -3.35 5.09 -10.19
N ALA A 72 -3.12 3.87 -9.67
CA ALA A 72 -2.09 2.97 -10.19
C ALA A 72 -2.31 2.60 -11.66
N ILE A 73 -3.55 2.34 -12.07
CA ILE A 73 -3.92 2.04 -13.45
C ILE A 73 -3.57 3.23 -14.37
N ASP A 74 -3.84 4.46 -13.93
CA ASP A 74 -3.55 5.67 -14.71
C ASP A 74 -2.05 5.99 -14.82
N HIS A 75 -1.20 5.28 -14.07
CA HIS A 75 0.23 5.52 -13.98
C HIS A 75 1.03 4.21 -14.15
N GLU A 76 0.63 3.43 -15.15
CA GLU A 76 1.38 2.27 -15.63
C GLU A 76 1.60 1.20 -14.54
N ALA A 77 0.61 1.03 -13.68
CA ALA A 77 0.62 0.12 -12.54
C ALA A 77 1.65 0.48 -11.47
N ASN A 78 1.97 1.76 -11.26
CA ASN A 78 2.78 2.17 -10.11
C ASN A 78 1.86 2.58 -8.96
N TRP A 79 1.92 1.89 -7.82
CA TRP A 79 1.06 2.21 -6.68
C TRP A 79 1.63 3.39 -5.86
N PRO A 80 0.80 4.38 -5.50
CA PRO A 80 1.25 5.59 -4.81
C PRO A 80 1.44 5.42 -3.29
N VAL A 81 1.04 4.29 -2.73
CA VAL A 81 1.10 4.01 -1.29
C VAL A 81 2.15 2.93 -1.04
N HIS A 82 3.08 3.22 -0.12
CA HIS A 82 4.10 2.27 0.30
C HIS A 82 3.53 1.25 1.29
N CYS A 83 3.76 -0.04 1.07
CA CYS A 83 3.13 -1.08 1.88
C CYS A 83 3.87 -1.42 3.18
N ALA A 84 5.16 -1.08 3.30
CA ALA A 84 6.03 -1.42 4.44
C ALA A 84 5.60 -0.89 5.83
N ALA A 85 4.62 0.02 5.89
CA ALA A 85 4.09 0.56 7.15
C ALA A 85 2.56 0.63 7.21
N LEU A 86 1.87 -0.16 6.37
CA LEU A 86 0.42 -0.24 6.41
C LEU A 86 -0.09 -0.82 7.74
N MET A 87 -1.14 -0.22 8.29
CA MET A 87 -2.02 -0.84 9.26
C MET A 87 -3.27 -1.33 8.55
N MET A 88 -3.75 -2.54 8.85
CA MET A 88 -4.89 -3.14 8.15
C MET A 88 -5.77 -3.95 9.10
N ARG A 89 -7.04 -4.12 8.75
CA ARG A 89 -7.91 -5.10 9.42
C ARG A 89 -7.42 -6.51 9.11
N THR A 90 -7.14 -7.28 10.15
CA THR A 90 -6.54 -8.62 10.01
C THR A 90 -7.43 -9.56 9.20
N ASP A 91 -8.74 -9.53 9.44
CA ASP A 91 -9.70 -10.34 8.68
C ASP A 91 -9.76 -9.97 7.21
N LEU A 92 -9.59 -8.68 6.88
CA LEU A 92 -9.58 -8.25 5.50
C LEU A 92 -8.30 -8.72 4.79
N VAL A 93 -7.14 -8.70 5.48
CA VAL A 93 -5.89 -9.29 4.95
C VAL A 93 -6.07 -10.78 4.68
N ARG A 94 -6.64 -11.53 5.63
CA ARG A 94 -6.90 -12.98 5.48
C ARG A 94 -7.88 -13.24 4.33
N ALA A 95 -8.99 -12.51 4.27
CA ALA A 95 -10.02 -12.66 3.23
C ALA A 95 -9.51 -12.25 1.84
N ALA A 96 -8.66 -11.22 1.78
CA ALA A 96 -7.97 -10.80 0.57
C ALA A 96 -6.86 -11.78 0.16
N GLY A 97 -6.63 -12.88 0.89
CA GLY A 97 -5.69 -13.95 0.55
C GLY A 97 -4.24 -13.74 1.02
N GLY A 98 -3.99 -12.73 1.85
CA GLY A 98 -2.66 -12.40 2.38
C GLY A 98 -1.64 -11.96 1.32
N TRP A 99 -0.37 -11.90 1.72
CA TRP A 99 0.77 -11.68 0.83
C TRP A 99 0.89 -12.81 -0.19
N ALA A 100 1.07 -12.45 -1.45
CA ALA A 100 1.18 -13.44 -2.51
C ALA A 100 2.50 -14.22 -2.41
N ALA A 101 2.51 -15.46 -2.89
CA ALA A 101 3.74 -16.23 -3.08
C ALA A 101 4.51 -15.73 -4.33
N SER A 102 4.88 -14.45 -4.34
CA SER A 102 5.65 -13.78 -5.39
C SER A 102 7.05 -13.45 -4.87
N PRO A 103 8.11 -13.54 -5.70
CA PRO A 103 9.45 -13.17 -5.26
C PRO A 103 9.59 -11.68 -4.93
N ILE A 104 8.74 -10.82 -5.52
CA ILE A 104 8.64 -9.39 -5.25
C ILE A 104 7.21 -8.88 -5.46
N ASP A 105 6.94 -7.65 -5.00
CA ASP A 105 5.65 -6.95 -5.12
C ASP A 105 4.47 -7.76 -4.53
N GLU A 106 4.75 -8.72 -3.66
CA GLU A 106 3.83 -9.54 -2.88
C GLU A 106 2.93 -8.72 -1.95
N ASP A 107 3.47 -7.63 -1.43
CA ASP A 107 2.79 -6.60 -0.67
C ASP A 107 1.82 -5.80 -1.53
N ILE A 108 2.24 -5.36 -2.72
CA ILE A 108 1.40 -4.67 -3.71
C ILE A 108 0.29 -5.59 -4.21
N ILE A 109 0.57 -6.88 -4.48
CA ILE A 109 -0.46 -7.83 -4.94
C ILE A 109 -1.55 -7.99 -3.87
N MET A 110 -1.17 -8.08 -2.59
CA MET A 110 -2.12 -8.12 -1.48
C MET A 110 -2.89 -6.81 -1.35
N PHE A 111 -2.16 -5.69 -1.33
CA PHE A 111 -2.73 -4.38 -1.10
C PHE A 111 -3.64 -3.92 -2.25
N ALA A 112 -3.35 -4.30 -3.49
CA ALA A 112 -4.22 -4.06 -4.63
C ALA A 112 -5.59 -4.73 -4.44
N ALA A 113 -5.65 -5.94 -3.89
CA ALA A 113 -6.94 -6.55 -3.55
C ALA A 113 -7.61 -5.88 -2.36
N LEU A 114 -6.86 -5.61 -1.30
CA LEU A 114 -7.42 -5.05 -0.07
C LEU A 114 -7.99 -3.64 -0.28
N SER A 115 -7.23 -2.78 -0.97
CA SER A 115 -7.65 -1.41 -1.29
C SER A 115 -8.76 -1.35 -2.34
N GLU A 116 -8.97 -2.41 -3.13
CA GLU A 116 -10.15 -2.54 -4.01
C GLU A 116 -11.43 -2.79 -3.22
N LEU A 117 -11.33 -3.52 -2.10
CA LEU A 117 -12.47 -3.97 -1.30
C LEU A 117 -12.90 -2.98 -0.22
N ALA A 118 -11.99 -2.16 0.28
CA ALA A 118 -12.26 -1.26 1.39
C ALA A 118 -11.58 0.10 1.24
N ALA A 119 -12.25 1.14 1.74
CA ALA A 119 -11.67 2.44 1.93
C ALA A 119 -10.45 2.39 2.86
N GLY A 120 -9.56 3.35 2.68
CA GLY A 120 -8.40 3.57 3.53
C GLY A 120 -8.42 4.91 4.22
N TYR A 121 -7.37 5.15 5.01
CA TYR A 121 -7.06 6.45 5.58
C TYR A 121 -5.59 6.79 5.39
N ASN A 122 -5.30 7.98 4.87
CA ASN A 122 -3.94 8.50 4.72
C ASN A 122 -3.73 9.65 5.71
N ASP A 123 -2.99 9.39 6.78
CA ASP A 123 -2.70 10.33 7.84
C ASP A 123 -1.50 11.22 7.47
N GLU A 124 -1.58 12.51 7.79
CA GLU A 124 -0.52 13.49 7.52
C GLU A 124 0.69 13.33 8.45
N ALA A 125 0.51 12.71 9.62
CA ALA A 125 1.58 12.52 10.57
C ALA A 125 2.63 11.54 10.00
N VAL A 126 3.91 11.89 10.14
CA VAL A 126 5.00 10.96 9.88
C VAL A 126 4.95 9.86 10.93
N THR A 127 4.74 8.62 10.52
CA THR A 127 4.60 7.46 11.43
C THR A 127 5.68 6.41 11.22
N TRP A 128 6.42 6.48 10.12
CA TRP A 128 7.39 5.48 9.70
C TRP A 128 8.60 6.16 9.07
N LEU A 129 9.77 5.58 9.30
CA LEU A 129 11.02 5.97 8.65
C LEU A 129 11.48 4.82 7.78
N TYR A 130 11.59 5.10 6.48
CA TYR A 130 12.14 4.19 5.49
C TYR A 130 13.66 4.28 5.47
N ARG A 131 14.36 3.24 5.88
CA ARG A 131 15.83 3.31 6.00
C ARG A 131 16.49 3.15 4.64
N ILE A 132 17.30 4.13 4.24
CA ILE A 132 18.10 4.05 3.02
C ILE A 132 19.45 3.42 3.31
N HIS A 133 19.77 2.33 2.62
CA HIS A 133 21.07 1.64 2.72
C HIS A 133 21.45 0.92 1.42
N GLU A 134 22.72 0.52 1.31
CA GLU A 134 23.29 -0.08 0.09
C GLU A 134 22.78 -1.49 -0.23
N GLN A 135 22.26 -2.21 0.77
CA GLN A 135 21.83 -3.61 0.65
C GLN A 135 20.35 -3.77 0.30
N GLN A 136 19.65 -2.68 -0.04
CA GLN A 136 18.24 -2.72 -0.40
C GLN A 136 18.00 -3.58 -1.65
N THR A 137 17.35 -4.72 -1.46
CA THR A 137 17.20 -5.78 -2.46
C THR A 137 16.34 -5.38 -3.65
N HIS A 138 15.39 -4.46 -3.43
CA HIS A 138 14.52 -3.97 -4.49
C HIS A 138 15.29 -3.21 -5.59
N LYS A 139 16.52 -2.73 -5.33
CA LYS A 139 17.32 -1.98 -6.33
C LYS A 139 18.02 -2.87 -7.36
N THR A 140 17.96 -4.19 -7.21
CA THR A 140 18.64 -5.16 -8.09
C THR A 140 17.94 -5.34 -9.45
N ASP A 141 18.70 -5.70 -10.49
CA ASP A 141 18.15 -5.98 -11.82
C ASP A 141 17.10 -7.11 -11.80
N MET A 142 17.31 -8.11 -10.94
CA MET A 142 16.33 -9.18 -10.72
C MET A 142 15.01 -8.65 -10.18
N SER A 143 15.04 -7.73 -9.23
CA SER A 143 13.83 -7.05 -8.74
C SER A 143 13.18 -6.20 -9.82
N ARG A 144 13.96 -5.55 -10.69
CA ARG A 144 13.41 -4.80 -11.84
C ARG A 144 12.66 -5.73 -12.80
N LEU A 145 13.30 -6.84 -13.18
CA LEU A 145 12.76 -7.83 -14.12
C LEU A 145 11.44 -8.44 -13.62
N HIS A 146 11.36 -8.79 -12.35
CA HIS A 146 10.17 -9.44 -11.80
C HIS A 146 9.02 -8.47 -11.52
N SER A 147 9.27 -7.16 -11.47
CA SER A 147 8.28 -6.21 -10.96
C SER A 147 7.13 -5.98 -11.92
N GLN A 148 7.42 -6.00 -13.23
CA GLN A 148 6.36 -5.96 -14.24
C GLN A 148 5.41 -7.16 -14.08
N THR A 149 5.94 -8.36 -13.77
CA THR A 149 5.11 -9.55 -13.52
C THR A 149 4.28 -9.39 -12.24
N GLY A 150 4.90 -8.97 -11.13
CA GLY A 150 4.20 -8.77 -9.86
C GLY A 150 3.05 -7.75 -9.97
N ARG A 151 3.33 -6.59 -10.57
CA ARG A 151 2.32 -5.54 -10.80
C ARG A 151 1.24 -5.95 -11.80
N THR A 152 1.57 -6.77 -12.80
CA THR A 152 0.58 -7.38 -13.69
C THR A 152 -0.34 -8.34 -12.93
N ILE A 153 0.18 -9.14 -12.00
CA ILE A 153 -0.64 -10.01 -11.13
C ILE A 153 -1.57 -9.17 -10.26
N ALA A 154 -1.09 -8.06 -9.70
CA ALA A 154 -1.92 -7.13 -8.92
C ALA A 154 -3.09 -6.57 -9.76
N LEU A 155 -2.82 -6.15 -11.00
CA LEU A 155 -3.84 -5.70 -11.96
C LEU A 155 -4.88 -6.80 -12.26
N GLN A 156 -4.43 -8.02 -12.54
CA GLN A 156 -5.33 -9.16 -12.78
C GLN A 156 -6.22 -9.47 -11.58
N ARG A 157 -5.68 -9.30 -10.35
CA ARG A 157 -6.43 -9.48 -9.11
C ARG A 157 -7.55 -8.44 -8.98
N ILE A 158 -7.27 -7.17 -9.29
CA ILE A 158 -8.26 -6.09 -9.31
C ILE A 158 -9.37 -6.41 -10.34
N GLN A 159 -9.02 -6.84 -11.55
CA GLN A 159 -10.02 -7.23 -12.55
C GLN A 159 -10.90 -8.40 -12.08
N ALA A 160 -10.30 -9.39 -11.41
CA ALA A 160 -11.05 -10.52 -10.87
C ALA A 160 -12.07 -10.08 -9.81
N LEU A 161 -11.66 -9.24 -8.86
CA LEU A 161 -12.55 -8.68 -7.84
C LEU A 161 -13.69 -7.87 -8.46
N SER A 162 -13.38 -7.04 -9.45
CA SER A 162 -14.37 -6.25 -10.19
C SER A 162 -15.42 -7.14 -10.88
N ARG A 163 -15.01 -8.23 -11.53
CA ARG A 163 -15.92 -9.18 -12.20
C ARG A 163 -16.78 -9.98 -11.23
N VAL A 164 -16.23 -10.34 -10.07
CA VAL A 164 -16.95 -11.08 -9.02
C VAL A 164 -17.98 -10.18 -8.33
N GLY A 165 -17.70 -8.89 -8.17
CA GLY A 165 -18.66 -7.94 -7.61
C GLY A 165 -18.84 -8.10 -6.10
N LEU A 166 -17.76 -8.24 -5.34
CA LEU A 166 -17.84 -8.38 -3.88
C LEU A 166 -18.35 -7.09 -3.23
N ASN A 167 -18.97 -7.21 -2.06
CA ASN A 167 -19.37 -6.08 -1.23
C ASN A 167 -18.89 -6.31 0.20
N VAL A 168 -17.97 -5.45 0.67
CA VAL A 168 -17.39 -5.54 2.01
C VAL A 168 -17.82 -4.32 2.80
N ASN A 169 -18.55 -4.54 3.91
CA ASN A 169 -19.06 -3.47 4.79
C ASN A 169 -19.83 -2.36 4.05
N GLY A 170 -20.64 -2.73 3.05
CA GLY A 170 -21.41 -1.78 2.25
C GLY A 170 -20.62 -1.09 1.14
N GLN A 171 -19.38 -1.52 0.89
CA GLN A 171 -18.51 -1.00 -0.17
C GLN A 171 -18.48 -2.01 -1.32
N PRO A 172 -19.25 -1.81 -2.40
CA PRO A 172 -19.18 -2.66 -3.58
C PRO A 172 -17.84 -2.43 -4.29
N THR A 173 -17.24 -3.51 -4.79
CA THR A 173 -16.06 -3.42 -5.66
C THR A 173 -16.37 -2.58 -6.90
N PRO A 174 -15.48 -1.65 -7.28
CA PRO A 174 -15.63 -0.88 -8.51
C PRO A 174 -15.77 -1.77 -9.76
N VAL A 175 -16.60 -1.33 -10.71
CA VAL A 175 -16.63 -1.91 -12.06
C VAL A 175 -15.46 -1.34 -12.85
N ARG A 176 -14.63 -2.22 -13.42
CA ARG A 176 -13.39 -1.84 -14.10
C ARG A 176 -13.29 -2.45 -15.48
N ASN A 177 -12.72 -1.67 -16.40
CA ASN A 177 -12.36 -2.10 -17.74
C ASN A 177 -11.02 -1.43 -18.12
N PHE A 178 -9.94 -2.21 -18.17
CA PHE A 178 -8.59 -1.76 -18.49
C PHE A 178 -7.74 -2.96 -18.91
N GLU A 179 -6.63 -2.72 -19.61
CA GLU A 179 -5.66 -3.78 -19.94
C GLU A 179 -4.70 -4.03 -18.77
N ALA A 180 -4.54 -5.29 -18.38
CA ALA A 180 -3.67 -5.67 -17.27
C ALA A 180 -2.20 -5.71 -17.73
N GLN A 181 -1.62 -4.55 -17.99
CA GLN A 181 -0.22 -4.39 -18.38
C GLN A 181 0.46 -3.36 -17.48
N ALA A 182 1.54 -3.77 -16.83
CA ALA A 182 2.39 -2.87 -16.06
C ALA A 182 3.50 -2.28 -16.95
N GLY A 183 3.74 -0.97 -16.83
CA GLY A 183 4.93 -0.32 -17.41
C GLY A 183 6.15 -0.53 -16.53
N ASP A 184 7.20 0.26 -16.71
CA ASP A 184 8.39 0.18 -15.85
C ASP A 184 8.10 0.68 -14.44
N ALA A 185 8.78 0.10 -13.44
CA ALA A 185 8.57 0.53 -12.06
C ALA A 185 9.27 1.86 -11.83
N ALA A 186 8.50 2.90 -11.51
CA ALA A 186 8.98 4.27 -11.41
C ALA A 186 10.00 4.48 -10.26
N LYS A 187 9.88 3.68 -9.19
CA LYS A 187 10.81 3.66 -8.04
C LYS A 187 12.28 3.42 -8.44
N TYR A 188 12.51 2.88 -9.64
CA TYR A 188 13.85 2.56 -10.14
C TYR A 188 14.54 3.71 -10.86
N ASN A 189 13.82 4.79 -11.14
CA ASN A 189 14.26 5.91 -11.96
C ASN A 189 14.40 7.21 -11.16
N VAL A 190 14.23 7.17 -9.84
CA VAL A 190 14.33 8.34 -8.97
C VAL A 190 15.39 8.17 -7.88
N ALA A 191 16.01 9.29 -7.51
CA ALA A 191 16.92 9.34 -6.38
C ALA A 191 16.15 9.19 -5.05
N PRO A 192 16.81 8.73 -3.97
CA PRO A 192 16.23 8.77 -2.62
C PRO A 192 15.68 10.17 -2.29
N GLY A 193 14.57 10.22 -1.55
CA GLY A 193 13.89 11.46 -1.18
C GLY A 193 13.17 12.16 -2.34
N THR A 194 13.07 11.53 -3.52
CA THR A 194 12.37 12.09 -4.68
C THR A 194 11.06 11.36 -4.93
N SER A 195 9.98 12.15 -5.00
CA SER A 195 8.68 11.67 -5.45
C SER A 195 8.71 11.27 -6.92
N TRP A 196 8.44 10.00 -7.24
CA TRP A 196 8.48 9.47 -8.61
C TRP A 196 7.27 9.85 -9.49
N TRP A 197 6.17 10.31 -8.87
CA TRP A 197 4.93 10.66 -9.56
C TRP A 197 4.81 12.16 -9.84
N LYS A 198 5.90 12.91 -9.65
CA LYS A 198 6.04 14.29 -10.13
C LYS A 198 6.70 14.31 -11.49
#